data_AF-A0A089WWE7-F1
#
_entry.id   AF-A0A089WWE7-F1
#
_cell.length_a   1.000
_cell.length_b   1.000
_cell.length_c   1.000
_cell.angle_alpha   90.00
_cell.angle_beta   90.00
_cell.angle_gamma   90.00
#
_symmetry.space_group_name_H-M   'P 1'
#
loop_
_entity.id
_entity.type
_entity.pdbx_description
1 polymer ?
#
loop_
_entity_poly.entity_id
_entity_poly.type
_entity_poly.pdbx_seq_one_letter_code
_entity_poly.pdbx_strand_id
1 'polypeptide(L)'
;MLLEYPQVAAYALADPLKLGCQALFGLNDEQAWQDPYKELPIDLWGTSPRQMFQRAGTEWMRHDNPDHWLLRADRQLNHPAPPYRCASTEQLASPQAALWLAVQAFWGLSHGQTWSLAGRSERDPYWGKTPHEMFDVLTACVERDIPDYATKRARNPVHEGTRRLTDAAGKSVFVIKDIRYENEAAFWRAHGGVIWHIVRDDAVRVHAHSSELGIERAEGDVVIENNDSLATLQRAVQHAWRQQIERQA
;
A
#
# COMPACT_ATOMS: atom_id res chain seq x y z
N MET A 1 7.57 8.04 -18.71
CA MET A 1 8.41 6.90 -19.10
C MET A 1 7.56 5.66 -19.38
N LEU A 2 7.49 4.63 -18.52
CA LEU A 2 6.64 3.46 -18.84
C LEU A 2 5.14 3.74 -18.69
N LEU A 3 4.76 4.70 -17.86
CA LEU A 3 3.36 5.11 -17.70
C LEU A 3 2.77 5.86 -18.91
N GLU A 4 3.57 6.13 -19.94
CA GLU A 4 3.06 6.65 -21.24
C GLU A 4 2.33 5.56 -22.03
N TYR A 5 2.59 4.28 -21.73
CA TYR A 5 1.91 3.15 -22.35
C TYR A 5 0.53 2.93 -21.71
N PRO A 6 -0.59 2.97 -22.47
CA PRO A 6 -1.94 2.87 -21.91
C PRO A 6 -2.20 1.61 -21.10
N GLN A 7 -1.54 0.50 -21.42
CA GLN A 7 -1.67 -0.79 -20.74
C GLN A 7 -0.88 -0.88 -19.41
N VAL A 8 -0.02 0.10 -19.13
CA VAL A 8 0.83 0.12 -17.93
C VAL A 8 0.18 0.95 -16.83
N ALA A 9 0.27 0.47 -15.60
CA ALA A 9 -0.06 1.23 -14.40
C ALA A 9 1.02 1.06 -13.32
N ALA A 10 1.21 2.09 -12.49
CA ALA A 10 2.06 2.00 -11.31
C ALA A 10 1.24 1.59 -10.08
N TYR A 11 1.86 0.83 -9.20
CA TYR A 11 1.31 0.45 -7.91
C TYR A 11 2.38 0.63 -6.83
N ALA A 12 1.96 1.09 -5.65
CA ALA A 12 2.78 1.01 -4.45
C ALA A 12 2.09 0.12 -3.41
N LEU A 13 2.82 -0.85 -2.86
CA LEU A 13 2.37 -1.67 -1.73
C LEU A 13 1.95 -0.79 -0.54
N ALA A 14 2.60 0.37 -0.37
CA ALA A 14 2.29 1.32 0.69
C ALA A 14 1.06 2.20 0.44
N ASP A 15 0.49 2.26 -0.77
CA ASP A 15 -0.66 3.13 -1.05
C ASP A 15 -1.92 2.74 -0.23
N PRO A 16 -2.36 1.46 -0.15
CA PRO A 16 -3.47 1.09 0.73
C PRO A 16 -3.15 1.31 2.23
N LEU A 17 -1.88 1.14 2.64
CA LEU A 17 -1.43 1.43 4.00
C LEU A 17 -1.59 2.92 4.33
N LYS A 18 -1.13 3.81 3.45
CA LYS A 18 -1.25 5.26 3.62
C LYS A 18 -2.70 5.70 3.67
N LEU A 19 -3.54 5.17 2.77
CA LEU A 19 -4.97 5.47 2.73
C LEU A 19 -5.67 5.03 4.03
N GLY A 20 -5.37 3.83 4.53
CA GLY A 20 -5.98 3.35 5.77
C GLY A 20 -5.49 4.13 7.00
N CYS A 21 -4.19 4.43 7.05
CA CYS A 21 -3.61 5.26 8.12
C CYS A 21 -4.14 6.70 8.08
N GLN A 22 -4.46 7.23 6.89
CA GLN A 22 -5.09 8.53 6.76
C GLN A 22 -6.42 8.58 7.52
N ALA A 23 -7.28 7.58 7.33
CA ALA A 23 -8.54 7.49 8.05
C ALA A 23 -8.33 7.22 9.55
N LEU A 24 -7.46 6.25 9.87
CA LEU A 24 -7.18 5.79 11.23
C LEU A 24 -6.63 6.91 12.11
N PHE A 25 -5.62 7.64 11.64
CA PHE A 25 -4.98 8.71 12.41
C PHE A 25 -5.54 10.10 12.11
N GLY A 26 -6.48 10.23 11.17
CA GLY A 26 -7.07 11.52 10.80
C GLY A 26 -6.05 12.46 10.14
N LEU A 27 -5.18 11.91 9.30
CA LEU A 27 -4.18 12.70 8.56
C LEU A 27 -4.86 13.45 7.41
N ASN A 28 -4.41 14.66 7.13
CA ASN A 28 -4.78 15.34 5.88
C ASN A 28 -3.97 14.77 4.69
N ASP A 29 -4.33 15.18 3.47
CA ASP A 29 -3.66 14.68 2.26
C ASP A 29 -2.17 15.02 2.21
N GLU A 30 -1.75 16.18 2.72
CA GLU A 30 -0.34 16.56 2.73
C GLU A 30 0.47 15.68 3.66
N GLN A 31 -0.04 15.46 4.88
CA GLN A 31 0.57 14.60 5.89
C GLN A 31 0.67 13.13 5.43
N ALA A 32 -0.35 12.63 4.71
CA ALA A 32 -0.36 11.25 4.27
C ALA A 32 0.51 11.00 3.02
N TRP A 33 0.62 11.99 2.12
CA TRP A 33 1.12 11.76 0.76
C TRP A 33 2.34 12.60 0.36
N GLN A 34 2.67 13.69 1.06
CA GLN A 34 3.77 14.58 0.68
C GLN A 34 5.01 14.38 1.56
N ASP A 35 6.16 14.39 0.90
CA ASP A 35 7.44 14.10 1.53
C ASP A 35 7.89 15.08 2.64
N PRO A 36 7.61 16.40 2.56
CA PRO A 36 8.00 17.35 3.62
C PRO A 36 7.36 17.06 4.99
N TYR A 37 6.19 16.42 5.01
CA TYR A 37 5.43 16.20 6.25
C TYR A 37 5.64 14.81 6.85
N LYS A 38 6.27 13.88 6.11
CA LYS A 38 6.32 12.45 6.48
C LYS A 38 7.02 12.20 7.82
N GLU A 39 8.00 13.03 8.18
CA GLU A 39 8.78 12.91 9.43
C GLU A 39 8.32 13.88 10.52
N LEU A 40 7.35 14.77 10.24
CA LEU A 40 6.87 15.75 11.20
C LEU A 40 5.85 15.11 12.16
N PRO A 41 6.02 15.25 13.49
CA PRO A 41 5.04 14.76 14.45
C PRO A 41 3.67 15.40 14.25
N ILE A 42 2.62 14.60 14.43
CA ILE A 42 1.23 15.07 14.44
C ILE A 42 0.84 15.37 15.89
N ASP A 43 0.44 16.60 16.19
CA ASP A 43 0.14 17.08 17.55
C ASP A 43 -0.79 16.14 18.35
N LEU A 44 -1.80 15.56 17.70
CA LEU A 44 -2.75 14.65 18.34
C LEU A 44 -2.10 13.36 18.86
N TRP A 45 -1.07 12.88 18.17
CA TRP A 45 -0.48 11.55 18.38
C TRP A 45 0.93 11.59 18.95
N GLY A 46 1.65 12.71 18.78
CA GLY A 46 3.06 12.82 19.14
C GLY A 46 4.01 12.00 18.25
N THR A 47 3.49 11.37 17.19
CA THR A 47 4.26 10.56 16.23
C THR A 47 4.10 11.10 14.82
N SER A 48 5.09 10.85 13.96
CA SER A 48 5.04 11.26 12.55
C SER A 48 4.26 10.27 11.66
N PRO A 49 3.79 10.68 10.47
CA PRO A 49 3.20 9.76 9.49
C PRO A 49 4.11 8.56 9.16
N ARG A 50 5.43 8.77 9.08
CA ARG A 50 6.42 7.69 8.89
C ARG A 50 6.28 6.62 9.97
N GLN A 51 6.29 7.04 11.23
CA GLN A 51 6.19 6.13 12.38
C GLN A 51 4.85 5.41 12.38
N MET A 52 3.76 6.12 12.06
CA MET A 52 2.42 5.51 11.93
C MET A 52 2.37 4.44 10.84
N PHE A 53 2.94 4.70 9.66
CA PHE A 53 2.98 3.75 8.56
C PHE A 53 3.88 2.55 8.88
N GLN A 54 5.02 2.77 9.55
CA GLN A 54 5.90 1.68 9.99
C GLN A 54 5.20 0.78 11.01
N ARG A 55 4.52 1.36 12.00
CA ARG A 55 3.75 0.63 13.00
C ARG A 55 2.64 -0.20 12.35
N ALA A 56 1.72 0.45 11.63
CA ALA A 56 0.62 -0.27 11.00
C ALA A 56 1.10 -1.25 9.92
N GLY A 57 2.08 -0.86 9.11
CA GLY A 57 2.58 -1.67 8.01
C GLY A 57 3.39 -2.88 8.45
N THR A 58 4.32 -2.69 9.40
CA THR A 58 5.33 -3.69 9.77
C THR A 58 4.99 -4.36 11.10
N GLU A 59 4.76 -3.57 12.16
CA GLU A 59 4.55 -4.10 13.52
C GLU A 59 3.17 -4.74 13.68
N TRP A 60 2.17 -4.29 12.91
CA TRP A 60 0.82 -4.86 12.94
C TRP A 60 0.61 -5.87 11.81
N MET A 61 0.48 -5.40 10.57
CA MET A 61 0.00 -6.26 9.48
C MET A 61 1.01 -7.34 9.09
N ARG A 62 2.30 -7.00 8.94
CA ARG A 62 3.33 -8.00 8.59
C ARG A 62 3.69 -8.95 9.73
N HIS A 63 3.46 -8.54 10.97
CA HIS A 63 3.68 -9.42 12.11
C HIS A 63 2.72 -10.62 12.11
N ASP A 64 1.44 -10.38 11.79
CA ASP A 64 0.43 -11.44 11.64
C ASP A 64 0.59 -12.21 10.31
N ASN A 65 0.79 -11.48 9.21
CA ASN A 65 0.98 -12.07 7.89
C ASN A 65 2.08 -11.31 7.11
N PRO A 66 3.30 -11.88 6.99
CA PRO A 66 4.42 -11.23 6.29
C PRO A 66 4.13 -10.82 4.85
N ASP A 67 3.18 -11.49 4.20
CA ASP A 67 2.78 -11.27 2.82
C ASP A 67 1.49 -10.42 2.69
N HIS A 68 0.98 -9.85 3.79
CA HIS A 68 -0.28 -9.09 3.81
C HIS A 68 -0.39 -8.06 2.67
N TRP A 69 0.64 -7.24 2.48
CA TRP A 69 0.63 -6.20 1.45
C TRP A 69 0.78 -6.76 0.03
N LEU A 70 1.36 -7.95 -0.13
CA LEU A 70 1.45 -8.66 -1.41
C LEU A 70 0.10 -9.26 -1.79
N LEU A 71 -0.58 -9.92 -0.85
CA LEU A 71 -1.95 -10.40 -1.02
C LEU A 71 -2.91 -9.23 -1.26
N ARG A 72 -2.73 -8.11 -0.54
CA ARG A 72 -3.52 -6.91 -0.79
C ARG A 72 -3.30 -6.34 -2.19
N ALA A 73 -2.07 -6.40 -2.71
CA ALA A 73 -1.76 -6.00 -4.09
C ALA A 73 -2.40 -6.97 -5.09
N ASP A 74 -2.20 -8.27 -4.93
CA ASP A 74 -2.81 -9.30 -5.77
C ASP A 74 -4.33 -9.14 -5.87
N ARG A 75 -5.02 -8.98 -4.73
CA ARG A 75 -6.46 -8.70 -4.68
C ARG A 75 -6.87 -7.50 -5.53
N GLN A 76 -6.05 -6.47 -5.64
CA GLN A 76 -6.39 -5.27 -6.41
C GLN A 76 -6.10 -5.41 -7.89
N LEU A 77 -4.99 -6.07 -8.22
CA LEU A 77 -4.44 -6.07 -9.57
C LEU A 77 -4.98 -7.24 -10.39
N ASN A 78 -5.27 -8.38 -9.74
CA ASN A 78 -5.63 -9.63 -10.40
C ASN A 78 -7.09 -10.06 -10.18
N HIS A 79 -7.85 -9.34 -9.34
CA HIS A 79 -9.26 -9.66 -9.08
C HIS A 79 -10.15 -8.46 -9.44
N PRO A 80 -11.41 -8.70 -9.86
CA PRO A 80 -12.35 -7.62 -10.17
C PRO A 80 -12.54 -6.68 -8.97
N ALA A 81 -12.24 -5.40 -9.18
CA ALA A 81 -12.50 -4.39 -8.16
C ALA A 81 -14.01 -4.19 -7.99
N PRO A 82 -14.53 -4.22 -6.75
CA PRO A 82 -15.92 -3.84 -6.51
C PRO A 82 -16.12 -2.37 -6.89
N PRO A 83 -17.33 -1.97 -7.34
CA PRO A 83 -17.60 -0.58 -7.68
C PRO A 83 -17.35 0.31 -6.46
N TYR A 84 -16.55 1.35 -6.66
CA TYR A 84 -16.27 2.31 -5.60
C TYR A 84 -17.56 3.07 -5.23
N ARG A 85 -17.78 3.24 -3.93
CA ARG A 85 -18.86 4.06 -3.36
C ARG A 85 -18.31 4.82 -2.17
N CYS A 86 -18.60 6.12 -2.11
CA CYS A 86 -18.32 6.92 -0.93
C CYS A 86 -19.26 6.53 0.22
N ALA A 87 -18.76 6.60 1.44
CA ALA A 87 -19.52 6.59 2.66
C ALA A 87 -20.38 7.86 2.78
N SER A 88 -21.57 7.70 3.37
CA SER A 88 -22.44 8.84 3.66
C SER A 88 -21.96 9.59 4.91
N THR A 89 -22.47 10.80 5.11
CA THR A 89 -22.19 11.59 6.33
C THR A 89 -22.59 10.84 7.59
N GLU A 90 -23.72 10.12 7.58
CA GLU A 90 -24.21 9.31 8.71
C GLU A 90 -23.26 8.14 9.01
N GLN A 91 -22.72 7.52 7.96
CA GLN A 91 -21.74 6.45 8.09
C GLN A 91 -20.43 6.96 8.70
N LEU A 92 -19.94 8.11 8.24
CA LEU A 92 -18.72 8.74 8.75
C LEU A 92 -18.88 9.28 10.18
N ALA A 93 -20.10 9.55 10.63
CA ALA A 93 -20.39 9.95 12.01
C ALA A 93 -20.30 8.78 13.01
N SER A 94 -20.20 7.52 12.55
CA SER A 94 -19.98 6.37 13.42
C SER A 94 -18.65 6.49 14.19
N PRO A 95 -18.60 6.19 15.50
CA PRO A 95 -17.35 6.21 16.25
C PRO A 95 -16.30 5.21 15.71
N GLN A 96 -16.73 4.23 14.92
CA GLN A 96 -15.91 3.17 14.34
C GLN A 96 -15.53 3.46 12.89
N ALA A 97 -16.02 4.55 12.30
CA ALA A 97 -15.80 4.88 10.89
C ALA A 97 -14.31 4.92 10.51
N ALA A 98 -13.45 5.48 11.39
CA ALA A 98 -12.01 5.54 11.16
C ALA A 98 -11.37 4.14 11.04
N LEU A 99 -11.76 3.21 11.93
CA LEU A 99 -11.29 1.82 11.91
C LEU A 99 -11.84 1.08 10.69
N TRP A 100 -13.13 1.25 10.38
CA TRP A 100 -13.75 0.59 9.23
C TRP A 100 -13.13 1.02 7.91
N LEU A 101 -12.87 2.32 7.71
CA LEU A 101 -12.17 2.82 6.53
C LEU A 101 -10.73 2.31 6.45
N ALA A 102 -10.04 2.23 7.60
CA ALA A 102 -8.68 1.69 7.64
C ALA A 102 -8.64 0.23 7.21
N VAL A 103 -9.53 -0.60 7.75
CA VAL A 103 -9.66 -2.02 7.36
C VAL A 103 -10.11 -2.15 5.90
N GLN A 104 -11.04 -1.30 5.43
CA GLN A 104 -11.45 -1.27 4.03
C GLN A 104 -10.24 -1.07 3.11
N ALA A 105 -9.34 -0.15 3.46
CA ALA A 105 -8.12 0.09 2.69
C ALA A 105 -7.13 -1.09 2.81
N PHE A 106 -6.87 -1.58 4.02
CA PHE A 106 -5.86 -2.60 4.31
C PHE A 106 -6.18 -3.98 3.72
N TRP A 107 -7.47 -4.36 3.67
CA TRP A 107 -7.93 -5.64 3.10
C TRP A 107 -8.58 -5.49 1.73
N GLY A 108 -8.85 -4.26 1.26
CA GLY A 108 -9.51 -4.06 -0.04
C GLY A 108 -10.95 -4.55 -0.02
N LEU A 109 -11.67 -4.23 1.06
CA LEU A 109 -13.08 -4.56 1.20
C LEU A 109 -13.93 -3.65 0.31
N SER A 110 -15.06 -4.18 -0.15
CA SER A 110 -16.09 -3.36 -0.79
C SER A 110 -16.80 -2.46 0.21
N HIS A 111 -17.52 -1.45 -0.30
CA HIS A 111 -18.39 -0.62 0.53
C HIS A 111 -19.43 -1.47 1.28
N GLY A 112 -20.05 -2.46 0.62
CA GLY A 112 -21.03 -3.36 1.25
C GLY A 112 -20.44 -4.18 2.40
N GLN A 113 -19.24 -4.74 2.22
CA GLN A 113 -18.51 -5.47 3.27
C GLN A 113 -18.16 -4.57 4.46
N THR A 114 -17.92 -3.28 4.22
CA THR A 114 -17.50 -2.34 5.27
C THR A 114 -18.68 -1.72 6.01
N TRP A 115 -19.76 -1.38 5.31
CA TRP A 115 -20.80 -0.50 5.82
C TRP A 115 -22.15 -1.18 6.06
N SER A 116 -22.37 -2.39 5.54
CA SER A 116 -23.60 -3.14 5.80
C SER A 116 -23.40 -4.20 6.89
N LEU A 117 -24.40 -4.39 7.75
CA LEU A 117 -24.35 -5.40 8.82
C LEU A 117 -24.16 -6.82 8.27
N ALA A 118 -24.90 -7.15 7.20
CA ALA A 118 -24.81 -8.44 6.53
C ALA A 118 -23.42 -8.66 5.93
N GLY A 119 -22.91 -7.68 5.18
CA GLY A 119 -21.59 -7.77 4.54
C GLY A 119 -20.45 -7.94 5.54
N ARG A 120 -20.57 -7.41 6.76
CA ARG A 120 -19.55 -7.58 7.80
C ARG A 120 -19.45 -8.99 8.39
N SER A 121 -20.53 -9.75 8.27
CA SER A 121 -20.64 -11.11 8.81
C SER A 121 -20.39 -12.16 7.73
N GLU A 122 -20.35 -11.75 6.47
CA GLU A 122 -20.06 -12.63 5.34
C GLU A 122 -18.55 -12.88 5.24
N ARG A 123 -18.18 -14.15 5.07
CA ARG A 123 -16.77 -14.54 4.91
C ARG A 123 -16.26 -14.08 3.56
N ASP A 124 -15.21 -13.28 3.56
CA ASP A 124 -14.49 -12.93 2.35
C ASP A 124 -13.70 -14.17 1.87
N PRO A 125 -13.97 -14.69 0.65
CA PRO A 125 -13.38 -15.94 0.18
C PRO A 125 -11.88 -15.82 -0.10
N TYR A 126 -11.39 -14.62 -0.43
CA TYR A 126 -9.97 -14.38 -0.71
C TYR A 126 -9.15 -14.39 0.58
N TRP A 127 -9.63 -13.67 1.59
CA TRP A 127 -8.93 -13.58 2.88
C TRP A 127 -9.25 -14.72 3.83
N GLY A 128 -10.32 -15.47 3.58
CA GLY A 128 -10.81 -16.50 4.47
C GLY A 128 -11.22 -15.95 5.85
N LYS A 129 -11.64 -14.69 5.92
CA LYS A 129 -12.07 -13.98 7.14
C LYS A 129 -13.30 -13.14 6.84
N THR A 130 -14.16 -12.94 7.83
CA THR A 130 -15.23 -11.94 7.77
C THR A 130 -14.66 -10.54 8.00
N PRO A 131 -15.29 -9.47 7.49
CA PRO A 131 -14.88 -8.12 7.83
C PRO A 131 -14.91 -7.82 9.34
N HIS A 132 -15.82 -8.42 10.12
CA HIS A 132 -15.77 -8.30 11.58
C HIS A 132 -14.45 -8.81 12.15
N GLU A 133 -14.01 -10.01 11.77
CA GLU A 133 -12.70 -10.53 12.21
C GLU A 133 -11.54 -9.62 11.81
N MET A 134 -11.61 -8.97 10.64
CA MET A 134 -10.59 -8.00 10.22
C MET A 134 -10.64 -6.70 11.03
N PHE A 135 -11.84 -6.22 11.40
CA PHE A 135 -11.98 -5.10 12.32
C PHE A 135 -11.41 -5.44 13.69
N ASP A 136 -11.67 -6.64 14.20
CA ASP A 136 -11.17 -7.10 15.50
C ASP A 136 -9.64 -7.14 15.52
N VAL A 137 -9.00 -7.60 14.43
CA VAL A 137 -7.53 -7.61 14.29
C VAL A 137 -6.95 -6.19 14.40
N LEU A 138 -7.50 -5.23 13.64
CA LEU A 138 -6.97 -3.86 13.67
C LEU A 138 -7.29 -3.16 15.00
N THR A 139 -8.49 -3.35 15.55
CA THR A 139 -8.88 -2.81 16.86
C THR A 139 -7.92 -3.31 17.94
N ALA A 140 -7.62 -4.60 18.00
CA ALA A 140 -6.70 -5.17 18.98
C ALA A 140 -5.29 -4.57 18.88
N CYS A 141 -4.79 -4.34 17.67
CA CYS A 141 -3.48 -3.71 17.47
C CYS A 141 -3.48 -2.24 17.95
N VAL A 142 -4.53 -1.50 17.63
CA VAL A 142 -4.68 -0.09 18.01
C VAL A 142 -4.81 0.06 19.52
N GLU A 143 -5.66 -0.73 20.17
CA GLU A 143 -5.88 -0.67 21.61
C GLU A 143 -4.64 -1.06 22.41
N ARG A 144 -3.87 -2.04 21.92
CA ARG A 144 -2.60 -2.46 22.51
C ARG A 144 -1.57 -1.33 22.52
N ASP A 145 -1.40 -0.64 21.40
CA ASP A 145 -0.29 0.31 21.22
C ASP A 145 -0.70 1.77 21.48
N ILE A 146 -2.00 2.06 21.48
CA ILE A 146 -2.58 3.39 21.71
C ILE A 146 -3.85 3.25 22.58
N PRO A 147 -3.71 3.02 23.90
CA PRO A 147 -4.86 2.76 24.77
C PRO A 147 -5.92 3.87 24.83
N ASP A 148 -5.52 5.13 24.56
CA ASP A 148 -6.42 6.29 24.52
C ASP A 148 -6.87 6.67 23.09
N TYR A 149 -6.71 5.75 22.12
CA TYR A 149 -7.01 5.99 20.71
C TYR A 149 -8.42 6.52 20.47
N ALA A 150 -9.45 5.88 21.05
CA ALA A 150 -10.83 6.26 20.82
C ALA A 150 -11.09 7.72 21.26
N THR A 151 -10.58 8.10 22.43
CA THR A 151 -10.72 9.46 22.98
C THR A 151 -9.95 10.49 22.15
N LYS A 152 -8.74 10.17 21.69
CA LYS A 152 -7.96 11.05 20.80
C LYS A 152 -8.63 11.21 19.44
N ARG A 153 -9.00 10.10 18.80
CA ARG A 153 -9.52 10.10 17.43
C ARG A 153 -10.87 10.81 17.31
N ALA A 154 -11.71 10.74 18.35
CA ALA A 154 -13.00 11.42 18.39
C ALA A 154 -12.90 12.96 18.36
N ARG A 155 -11.72 13.55 18.61
CA ARG A 155 -11.53 15.01 18.58
C ARG A 155 -11.64 15.60 17.17
N ASN A 156 -11.42 14.80 16.14
CA ASN A 156 -11.46 15.22 14.76
C ASN A 156 -12.54 14.44 13.99
N PRO A 157 -13.29 15.07 13.07
CA PRO A 157 -14.20 14.35 12.19
C PRO A 157 -13.48 13.27 11.36
N VAL A 158 -14.24 12.27 10.91
CA VAL A 158 -13.75 11.26 9.97
C VAL A 158 -14.04 11.72 8.56
N HIS A 159 -13.01 11.71 7.72
CA HIS A 159 -13.12 11.98 6.30
C HIS A 159 -12.57 10.79 5.53
N GLU A 160 -13.16 10.51 4.37
CA GLU A 160 -12.53 9.64 3.40
C GLU A 160 -11.32 10.33 2.74
N GLY A 161 -10.30 9.54 2.44
CA GLY A 161 -9.17 10.02 1.65
C GLY A 161 -9.61 10.41 0.24
N THR A 162 -9.01 11.47 -0.29
CA THR A 162 -9.29 11.96 -1.65
C THR A 162 -8.56 11.13 -2.71
N ARG A 163 -7.41 10.54 -2.34
CA ARG A 163 -6.59 9.68 -3.19
C ARG A 163 -7.34 8.40 -3.55
N ARG A 164 -7.33 8.09 -4.84
CA ARG A 164 -7.79 6.80 -5.37
C ARG A 164 -6.59 5.88 -5.54
N LEU A 165 -6.76 4.62 -5.16
CA LEU A 165 -5.78 3.58 -5.41
C LEU A 165 -5.76 3.25 -6.92
N THR A 166 -4.69 2.60 -7.38
CA THR A 166 -4.50 2.21 -8.79
C THR A 166 -5.73 1.48 -9.35
N ASP A 167 -6.27 2.00 -10.45
CA ASP A 167 -7.29 1.32 -11.24
C ASP A 167 -6.63 0.29 -12.16
N ALA A 168 -6.99 -0.98 -11.98
CA ALA A 168 -6.50 -2.10 -12.77
C ALA A 168 -7.28 -2.29 -14.07
N ALA A 169 -8.42 -1.63 -14.24
CA ALA A 169 -9.28 -1.81 -15.41
C ALA A 169 -8.53 -1.44 -16.72
N GLY A 170 -8.51 -2.40 -17.66
CA GLY A 170 -7.86 -2.23 -18.96
C GLY A 170 -6.33 -2.19 -18.91
N LYS A 171 -5.71 -2.52 -17.77
CA LYS A 171 -4.26 -2.62 -17.60
C LYS A 171 -3.84 -4.08 -17.72
N SER A 172 -2.70 -4.30 -18.37
CA SER A 172 -2.08 -5.64 -18.48
C SER A 172 -0.69 -5.70 -17.88
N VAL A 173 -0.10 -4.55 -17.53
CA VAL A 173 1.23 -4.49 -16.91
C VAL A 173 1.21 -3.56 -15.70
N PHE A 174 1.70 -4.06 -14.57
CA PHE A 174 1.78 -3.31 -13.32
C PHE A 174 3.24 -3.14 -12.91
N VAL A 175 3.64 -1.91 -12.63
CA VAL A 175 4.96 -1.56 -12.10
C VAL A 175 4.85 -1.35 -10.60
N ILE A 176 5.36 -2.29 -9.81
CA ILE A 176 5.40 -2.20 -8.34
C ILE A 176 6.67 -1.44 -7.94
N LYS A 177 6.51 -0.22 -7.42
CA LYS A 177 7.63 0.73 -7.29
C LYS A 177 8.37 0.72 -5.94
N ASP A 178 7.85 0.02 -4.93
CA ASP A 178 8.30 0.10 -3.54
C ASP A 178 8.60 -1.27 -2.91
N ILE A 179 9.13 -2.20 -3.71
CA ILE A 179 9.69 -3.48 -3.25
C ILE A 179 10.90 -3.21 -2.36
N ARG A 180 10.88 -3.77 -1.13
CA ARG A 180 11.85 -3.50 -0.07
C ARG A 180 12.36 -4.76 0.62
N TYR A 181 11.63 -5.87 0.53
CA TYR A 181 11.97 -7.12 1.21
C TYR A 181 12.12 -8.29 0.22
N GLU A 182 12.96 -9.27 0.58
CA GLU A 182 13.21 -10.41 -0.30
C GLU A 182 11.95 -11.28 -0.53
N ASN A 183 11.07 -11.40 0.47
CA ASN A 183 9.80 -12.12 0.29
C ASN A 183 8.92 -11.44 -0.76
N GLU A 184 8.94 -10.12 -0.86
CA GLU A 184 8.20 -9.38 -1.88
C GLU A 184 8.77 -9.61 -3.28
N ALA A 185 10.10 -9.55 -3.42
CA ALA A 185 10.76 -9.84 -4.68
C ALA A 185 10.50 -11.29 -5.11
N ALA A 186 10.66 -12.24 -4.20
CA ALA A 186 10.39 -13.66 -4.43
C ALA A 186 8.94 -13.92 -4.84
N PHE A 187 7.97 -13.28 -4.17
CA PHE A 187 6.55 -13.39 -4.53
C PHE A 187 6.32 -12.98 -5.99
N TRP A 188 6.79 -11.80 -6.40
CA TRP A 188 6.56 -11.34 -7.77
C TRP A 188 7.30 -12.18 -8.81
N ARG A 189 8.53 -12.64 -8.52
CA ARG A 189 9.24 -13.59 -9.39
C ARG A 189 8.45 -14.88 -9.59
N ALA A 190 7.89 -15.45 -8.51
CA ALA A 190 7.08 -16.67 -8.57
C ALA A 190 5.76 -16.49 -9.36
N HIS A 191 5.26 -15.26 -9.49
CA HIS A 191 4.07 -14.91 -10.28
C HIS A 191 4.42 -14.40 -11.70
N GLY A 192 5.62 -14.69 -12.20
CA GLY A 192 6.05 -14.33 -13.56
C GLY A 192 6.43 -12.85 -13.73
N GLY A 193 6.53 -12.10 -12.62
CA GLY A 193 7.07 -10.76 -12.60
C GLY A 193 8.58 -10.75 -12.81
N VAL A 194 9.10 -9.60 -13.27
CA VAL A 194 10.54 -9.38 -13.44
C VAL A 194 10.97 -8.21 -12.57
N ILE A 195 12.02 -8.42 -11.77
CA ILE A 195 12.58 -7.38 -10.92
C ILE A 195 13.59 -6.56 -11.72
N TRP A 196 13.42 -5.23 -11.70
CA TRP A 196 14.35 -4.29 -12.31
C TRP A 196 15.12 -3.56 -11.22
N HIS A 197 16.43 -3.82 -11.14
CA HIS A 197 17.35 -3.17 -10.21
C HIS A 197 17.88 -1.89 -10.84
N ILE A 198 17.48 -0.73 -10.31
CA ILE A 198 18.04 0.56 -10.69
C ILE A 198 19.20 0.87 -9.75
N VAL A 199 20.44 0.84 -10.26
CA VAL A 199 21.66 0.95 -9.44
C VAL A 199 22.41 2.24 -9.72
N ARG A 200 23.02 2.81 -8.68
CA ARG A 200 23.94 3.96 -8.79
C ARG A 200 25.21 3.65 -8.02
N ASP A 201 26.36 3.97 -8.58
CA ASP A 201 27.67 3.67 -7.98
C ASP A 201 27.93 4.53 -6.72
N ASP A 202 27.29 5.71 -6.65
CA ASP A 202 27.44 6.72 -5.59
C ASP A 202 26.32 6.68 -4.54
N ALA A 203 25.44 5.68 -4.57
CA ALA A 203 24.32 5.59 -3.63
C ALA A 203 24.81 5.31 -2.20
N VAL A 204 24.75 6.32 -1.34
CA VAL A 204 24.93 6.14 0.11
C VAL A 204 23.75 5.32 0.64
N ARG A 205 24.04 4.18 1.29
CA ARG A 205 23.02 3.40 2.03
C ARG A 205 22.51 4.28 3.18
N VAL A 206 21.25 4.71 3.11
CA VAL A 206 20.66 5.57 4.14
C VAL A 206 19.71 4.76 5.01
N HIS A 207 19.99 4.77 6.32
CA HIS A 207 19.19 4.21 7.43
C HIS A 207 19.17 2.69 7.63
N ALA A 208 19.10 2.30 8.91
CA ALA A 208 19.23 0.94 9.41
C ALA A 208 17.88 0.20 9.61
N HIS A 209 16.78 0.68 9.02
CA HIS A 209 15.49 -0.01 9.13
C HIS A 209 15.48 -1.23 8.19
N SER A 210 14.87 -2.34 8.60
CA SER A 210 14.86 -3.61 7.82
C SER A 210 14.33 -3.43 6.39
N SER A 211 13.46 -2.44 6.19
CA SER A 211 12.87 -2.02 4.90
C SER A 211 13.81 -1.24 3.97
N GLU A 212 15.06 -1.00 4.35
CA GLU A 212 16.07 -0.21 3.61
C GLU A 212 17.31 -1.05 3.21
N LEU A 213 17.31 -2.36 3.46
CA LEU A 213 18.46 -3.24 3.20
C LEU A 213 18.68 -3.55 1.70
N GLY A 214 17.63 -3.35 0.88
CA GLY A 214 17.58 -3.76 -0.52
C GLY A 214 17.17 -5.22 -0.69
N ILE A 215 17.15 -5.70 -1.94
CA ILE A 215 16.84 -7.08 -2.31
C ILE A 215 17.99 -7.68 -3.10
N GLU A 216 18.17 -9.00 -3.02
CA GLU A 216 19.23 -9.69 -3.74
C GLU A 216 18.90 -9.78 -5.24
N ARG A 217 19.94 -9.84 -6.07
CA ARG A 217 19.80 -10.09 -7.50
C ARG A 217 19.61 -11.59 -7.73
N ALA A 218 18.58 -11.95 -8.50
CA ALA A 218 18.33 -13.31 -8.92
C ALA A 218 18.49 -13.47 -10.45
N GLU A 219 18.55 -14.72 -10.90
CA GLU A 219 18.52 -15.04 -12.33
C GLU A 219 17.21 -14.52 -12.95
N GLY A 220 17.32 -13.91 -14.14
CA GLY A 220 16.18 -13.30 -14.84
C GLY A 220 15.88 -11.85 -14.47
N ASP A 221 16.44 -11.34 -13.36
CA ASP A 221 16.34 -9.93 -13.02
C ASP A 221 17.09 -9.04 -14.03
N VAL A 222 16.62 -7.81 -14.19
CA VAL A 222 17.23 -6.80 -15.08
C VAL A 222 17.98 -5.79 -14.23
N VAL A 223 19.21 -5.45 -14.62
CA VAL A 223 19.99 -4.37 -13.98
C VAL A 223 20.06 -3.19 -14.93
N ILE A 224 19.73 -2.00 -14.42
CA ILE A 224 19.82 -0.73 -15.13
C ILE A 224 20.70 0.20 -14.32
N GLU A 225 21.83 0.60 -14.90
CA GLU A 225 22.74 1.57 -14.31
C GLU A 225 22.21 2.99 -14.51
N ASN A 226 22.15 3.75 -13.42
CA ASN A 226 21.70 5.13 -13.37
C ASN A 226 22.85 6.06 -12.92
N ASN A 227 23.96 5.99 -13.65
CA ASN A 227 25.21 6.68 -13.35
C ASN A 227 25.45 7.96 -14.20
N ASP A 228 24.46 8.38 -14.99
CA ASP A 228 24.57 9.48 -15.96
C ASP A 228 23.28 10.34 -15.93
N SER A 229 22.91 10.97 -17.04
CA SER A 229 21.72 11.81 -17.17
C SER A 229 20.40 11.02 -17.11
N LEU A 230 19.31 11.73 -16.75
CA LEU A 230 17.94 11.20 -16.83
C LEU A 230 17.58 10.71 -18.25
N ALA A 231 18.12 11.35 -19.30
CA ALA A 231 17.92 10.91 -20.68
C ALA A 231 18.62 9.59 -20.99
N THR A 232 19.78 9.32 -20.39
CA THR A 232 20.46 8.02 -20.48
C THR A 232 19.66 6.95 -19.76
N LEU A 233 19.20 7.21 -18.53
CA LEU A 233 18.30 6.32 -17.80
C LEU A 233 17.03 6.01 -18.63
N GLN A 234 16.46 7.03 -19.27
CA GLN A 234 15.29 6.89 -20.11
C GLN A 234 15.51 5.93 -21.29
N ARG A 235 16.64 6.04 -21.98
CA ARG A 235 16.97 5.13 -23.07
C ARG A 235 17.18 3.70 -22.56
N ALA A 236 17.83 3.52 -21.42
CA ALA A 236 18.06 2.20 -20.82
C ALA A 236 16.74 1.51 -20.41
N VAL A 237 15.85 2.23 -19.74
CA VAL A 237 14.51 1.74 -19.36
C VAL A 237 13.68 1.37 -20.61
N GLN A 238 13.70 2.20 -21.65
CA GLN A 238 12.99 1.90 -22.90
C GLN A 238 13.58 0.67 -23.63
N HIS A 239 14.90 0.49 -23.58
CA HIS A 239 15.56 -0.66 -24.18
C HIS A 239 15.18 -1.97 -23.44
N ALA A 240 15.30 -1.98 -22.11
CA ALA A 240 14.87 -3.11 -21.28
C ALA A 240 13.38 -3.45 -21.48
N TRP A 241 12.53 -2.42 -21.63
CA TRP A 241 11.10 -2.60 -21.86
C TRP A 241 10.80 -3.32 -23.17
N ARG A 242 11.45 -2.92 -24.27
CA ARG A 242 11.28 -3.60 -25.58
C ARG A 242 11.69 -5.05 -25.52
N GLN A 243 12.84 -5.36 -24.92
CA GLN A 243 13.29 -6.74 -24.73
C GLN A 243 12.30 -7.56 -23.90
N GLN A 244 11.69 -6.95 -22.88
CA GLN A 244 10.73 -7.65 -22.04
C GLN A 244 9.44 -7.99 -22.79
N ILE A 245 8.90 -7.05 -23.57
CA ILE A 245 7.70 -7.32 -24.39
C ILE A 245 8.01 -8.38 -25.45
N GLU A 246 9.15 -8.31 -26.11
CA GLU A 246 9.55 -9.27 -27.16
C GLU A 246 9.69 -10.70 -26.61
N ARG A 247 10.10 -10.87 -25.34
CA ARG A 247 10.17 -12.19 -24.68
C ARG A 247 8.81 -12.77 -24.30
N GLN A 248 7.77 -11.95 -24.24
CA GLN A 248 6.41 -12.33 -23.85
C GLN A 248 5.45 -12.48 -25.04
N ALA A 249 5.91 -12.17 -26.26
CA ALA A 249 5.19 -12.33 -27.52
C ALA A 249 5.52 -13.66 -28.20
#